data_AF-G0RHJ3-F1
#
_entry.id   AF-G0RHJ3-F1
#
_cell.length_a   1.000
_cell.length_b   1.000
_cell.length_c   1.000
_cell.angle_alpha   90.00
_cell.angle_beta   90.00
_cell.angle_gamma   90.00
#
_symmetry.space_group_name_H-M   'P 1'
#
loop_
_entity.id
_entity.type
_entity.pdbx_description
1 polymer ?
#
loop_
_entity_poly.entity_id
_entity_poly.type
_entity_poly.pdbx_seq_one_letter_code
_entity_poly.pdbx_strand_id
1 'polypeptide(L)'
;MDATREDPTEVRERYTRKFQSIQVNKRGIKVAQSIWTWIILARRPLTLEELRSAVELDLKSKLLDLKKTLSEICGDLVTIHPKDRVNVKNEIVREILLDRKVNSEFPVDEAHGHTRIAVTLLNLLSDSTLRRLPMNASVDPAFMASCDSSLVDYAATFFAEHVSYCPAAEDSVMKGLCAFLGFNVYFWREYVANNGNEGVITQTAHRLRHYAARRAEVIPTDDSICIVKEWANKQVA
;
A
#
# COMPACT_ATOMS: atom_id res chain seq x y z
N MET A 1 31.23 -17.56 24.95
CA MET A 1 31.20 -16.28 24.22
C MET A 1 29.75 -15.86 24.17
N ASP A 2 29.37 -14.98 25.09
CA ASP A 2 27.99 -14.57 25.32
C ASP A 2 27.65 -13.47 24.32
N ALA A 3 26.64 -13.70 23.48
CA ALA A 3 26.18 -12.70 22.53
C ALA A 3 25.43 -11.63 23.33
N THR A 4 26.04 -10.46 23.51
CA THR A 4 25.40 -9.29 24.12
C THR A 4 24.11 -9.00 23.37
N ARG A 5 22.99 -9.44 23.96
CA ARG A 5 21.65 -9.13 23.50
C ARG A 5 21.48 -7.64 23.74
N GLU A 6 21.57 -6.82 22.68
CA GLU A 6 21.39 -5.37 22.78
C GLU A 6 20.10 -5.06 23.54
N ASP A 7 20.16 -4.15 24.50
CA ASP A 7 19.00 -3.70 25.25
C ASP A 7 18.01 -3.01 24.29
N PRO A 8 16.74 -3.45 24.20
CA PRO A 8 15.72 -2.82 23.36
C PRO A 8 15.60 -1.30 23.55
N THR A 9 15.86 -0.81 24.76
CA THR A 9 15.83 0.63 25.08
C THR A 9 16.95 1.38 24.36
N GLU A 10 18.18 0.85 24.44
CA GLU A 10 19.35 1.42 23.78
C GLU A 10 19.20 1.40 22.25
N VAL A 11 18.68 0.30 21.71
CA VAL A 11 18.38 0.16 20.27
C VAL A 11 17.36 1.21 19.83
N ARG A 12 16.29 1.41 20.61
CA ARG A 12 15.26 2.42 20.36
C ARG A 12 15.84 3.82 20.37
N GLU A 13 16.59 4.20 21.40
CA GLU A 13 17.22 5.52 21.49
C GLU A 13 18.17 5.80 20.32
N ARG A 14 18.95 4.79 19.91
CA ARG A 14 19.85 4.88 18.76
C ARG A 14 19.10 5.12 17.46
N TYR A 15 17.99 4.41 17.22
CA TYR A 15 17.18 4.63 16.02
C TYR A 15 16.42 5.95 16.06
N THR A 16 15.89 6.36 17.21
CA THR A 16 15.26 7.68 17.38
C THR A 16 16.22 8.80 17.03
N ARG A 17 17.47 8.74 17.51
CA ARG A 17 18.52 9.73 17.15
C ARG A 17 18.80 9.75 15.65
N LYS A 18 18.81 8.59 14.98
CA LYS A 18 18.97 8.52 13.52
C LYS A 18 17.82 9.20 12.79
N PHE A 19 16.58 8.94 13.18
CA PHE A 19 15.42 9.60 12.61
C PHE A 19 15.47 11.13 12.76
N GLN A 20 15.91 11.62 13.92
CA GLN A 20 16.08 13.05 14.19
C GLN A 20 17.25 13.69 13.42
N SER A 21 18.24 12.89 13.01
CA SER A 21 19.40 13.38 12.24
C SER A 21 19.15 13.50 10.74
N ILE A 22 18.06 12.90 10.23
CA ILE A 22 17.73 12.96 8.80
C ILE A 22 17.30 14.39 8.47
N GLN A 23 18.01 15.01 7.52
CA GLN A 23 17.75 16.37 7.05
C GLN A 23 17.22 16.31 5.62
N VAL A 24 15.94 16.63 5.42
CA VAL A 24 15.31 16.67 4.10
C VAL A 24 14.59 17.99 3.87
N ASN A 25 14.67 18.51 2.64
CA ASN A 25 13.88 19.67 2.26
C ASN A 25 12.37 19.33 2.23
N LYS A 26 11.49 20.34 2.13
CA LYS A 26 10.03 20.13 2.14
C LYS A 26 9.53 19.09 1.12
N ARG A 27 10.17 19.00 -0.06
CA ARG A 27 9.82 18.00 -1.08
C ARG A 27 10.28 16.61 -0.65
N GLY A 28 11.49 16.52 -0.10
CA GLY A 28 12.07 15.31 0.48
C GLY A 28 11.23 14.76 1.62
N ILE A 29 10.63 15.60 2.47
CA ILE A 29 9.72 15.16 3.54
C ILE A 29 8.51 14.40 2.97
N LYS A 30 7.86 14.91 1.90
CA LYS A 30 6.71 14.22 1.28
C LYS A 30 7.10 12.87 0.68
N VAL A 31 8.29 12.80 0.06
CA VAL A 31 8.85 11.57 -0.49
C VAL A 31 9.17 10.59 0.63
N ALA A 32 9.81 11.05 1.71
CA ALA A 32 10.14 10.25 2.87
C ALA A 32 8.88 9.68 3.53
N GLN A 33 7.86 10.50 3.76
CA GLN A 33 6.59 10.07 4.31
C GLN A 33 5.91 9.02 3.43
N SER A 34 5.93 9.18 2.10
CA SER A 34 5.41 8.17 1.17
C SER A 34 6.16 6.85 1.31
N ILE A 35 7.49 6.89 1.21
CA ILE A 35 8.36 5.70 1.32
C ILE A 35 8.14 4.97 2.64
N TRP A 36 8.18 5.69 3.77
CA TRP A 36 7.98 5.09 5.08
C TRP A 36 6.57 4.53 5.26
N THR A 37 5.54 5.21 4.78
CA THR A 37 4.17 4.68 4.80
C THR A 37 4.09 3.33 4.08
N TRP A 38 4.66 3.24 2.87
CA TRP A 38 4.66 2.00 2.09
C TRP A 38 5.54 0.90 2.71
N ILE A 39 6.70 1.22 3.27
CA ILE A 39 7.57 0.22 3.93
C ILE A 39 6.92 -0.31 5.22
N ILE A 40 6.29 0.56 5.99
CA ILE A 40 5.75 0.21 7.32
C ILE A 40 4.41 -0.52 7.23
N LEU A 41 3.49 -0.04 6.39
CA LEU A 41 2.12 -0.52 6.35
C LEU A 41 1.86 -1.56 5.25
N ALA A 42 2.82 -1.81 4.34
CA ALA A 42 2.64 -2.86 3.35
C ALA A 42 2.45 -4.24 3.99
N ARG A 43 1.57 -5.04 3.38
CA ARG A 43 1.19 -6.38 3.87
C ARG A 43 2.22 -7.46 3.54
N ARG A 44 3.17 -7.14 2.66
CA ARG A 44 4.41 -7.87 2.42
C ARG A 44 5.52 -6.90 2.04
N PRO A 45 6.80 -7.23 2.29
CA PRO A 45 7.92 -6.45 1.78
C PRO A 45 7.80 -6.23 0.27
N LEU A 46 7.86 -4.98 -0.18
CA LEU A 46 7.78 -4.61 -1.59
C LEU A 46 9.13 -4.77 -2.26
N THR A 47 9.15 -5.16 -3.54
CA THR A 47 10.34 -5.04 -4.38
C THR A 47 10.70 -3.57 -4.60
N LEU A 48 11.92 -3.28 -5.02
CA LEU A 48 12.32 -1.92 -5.40
C LEU A 48 11.43 -1.35 -6.52
N GLU A 49 11.04 -2.17 -7.49
CA GLU A 49 10.16 -1.75 -8.57
C GLU A 49 8.74 -1.46 -8.05
N GLU A 50 8.18 -2.34 -7.24
CA GLU A 50 6.88 -2.14 -6.58
C GLU A 50 6.88 -0.87 -5.74
N LEU A 51 7.91 -0.66 -4.90
CA LEU A 51 8.01 0.51 -4.04
C LEU A 51 8.16 1.79 -4.87
N ARG A 52 8.94 1.77 -5.96
CA ARG A 52 9.06 2.91 -6.88
C ARG A 52 7.69 3.25 -7.45
N SER A 53 7.00 2.26 -8.02
CA SER A 53 5.69 2.43 -8.63
C SER A 53 4.68 2.98 -7.62
N ALA A 54 4.67 2.42 -6.43
CA ALA A 54 3.80 2.83 -5.33
C ALA A 54 4.00 4.31 -4.94
N VAL A 55 5.26 4.74 -4.77
CA VAL A 55 5.60 6.13 -4.43
C VAL A 55 5.29 7.08 -5.59
N GLU A 56 5.56 6.68 -6.83
CA GLU A 56 5.26 7.50 -8.01
C GLU A 56 3.75 7.72 -8.20
N LEU A 57 2.94 6.68 -8.00
CA LEU A 57 1.48 6.74 -8.07
C LEU A 57 0.89 7.58 -6.94
N ASP A 58 1.37 7.37 -5.72
CA ASP A 58 0.93 8.07 -4.52
C ASP A 58 1.24 9.57 -4.58
N LEU A 59 2.45 9.95 -5.01
CA LEU A 59 2.85 11.34 -5.15
C LEU A 59 2.46 11.98 -6.49
N LYS A 60 1.97 11.18 -7.44
CA LYS A 60 1.69 11.58 -8.84
C LYS A 60 2.91 12.26 -9.48
N SER A 61 4.11 11.74 -9.19
CA SER A 61 5.38 12.32 -9.65
C SER A 61 6.44 11.25 -9.84
N LYS A 62 7.27 11.37 -10.88
CA LYS A 62 8.35 10.42 -11.16
C LYS A 62 9.46 10.48 -10.12
N LEU A 63 10.01 9.31 -9.77
CA LEU A 63 11.13 9.14 -8.85
C LEU A 63 12.34 8.67 -9.66
N LEU A 64 13.35 9.54 -9.79
CA LEU A 64 14.49 9.32 -10.70
C LEU A 64 15.43 8.21 -10.22
N ASP A 65 15.71 8.13 -8.92
CA ASP A 65 16.61 7.13 -8.35
C ASP A 65 16.14 6.68 -6.97
N LEU A 66 15.38 5.58 -6.92
CA LEU A 66 14.87 5.04 -5.66
C LEU A 66 16.01 4.55 -4.75
N LYS A 67 17.08 3.94 -5.28
CA LYS A 67 18.16 3.38 -4.45
C LYS A 67 18.91 4.49 -3.73
N LYS A 68 19.26 5.57 -4.45
CA LYS A 68 19.85 6.76 -3.84
C LYS A 68 18.90 7.41 -2.83
N THR A 69 17.63 7.56 -3.20
CA THR A 69 16.60 8.11 -2.31
C THR A 69 16.47 7.30 -1.01
N LEU A 70 16.45 5.96 -1.09
CA LEU A 70 16.44 5.08 0.07
C LEU A 70 17.72 5.22 0.92
N SER A 71 18.89 5.34 0.28
CA SER A 71 20.14 5.57 1.01
C SER A 71 20.15 6.90 1.76
N GLU A 72 19.55 7.95 1.20
CA GLU A 72 19.47 9.29 1.81
C GLU A 72 18.41 9.38 2.91
N ILE A 73 17.24 8.77 2.69
CA ILE A 73 16.07 8.88 3.59
C ILE A 73 16.05 7.77 4.65
N CYS A 74 16.36 6.54 4.24
CA CYS A 74 16.28 5.38 5.12
C CYS A 74 17.65 4.98 5.66
N GLY A 75 18.73 5.25 4.91
CA GLY A 75 20.08 4.88 5.31
C GLY A 75 20.18 3.40 5.67
N ASP A 76 20.72 3.11 6.86
CA ASP A 76 20.84 1.75 7.37
C ASP A 76 19.63 1.27 8.18
N LEU A 77 18.52 2.01 8.19
CA LEU A 77 17.28 1.62 8.89
C LEU A 77 16.46 0.59 8.09
N VAL A 78 16.78 0.43 6.80
CA VAL A 78 16.18 -0.56 5.91
C VAL A 78 17.25 -1.50 5.37
N THR A 79 16.80 -2.67 4.93
CA THR A 79 17.62 -3.66 4.25
C THR A 79 16.97 -4.01 2.92
N ILE A 80 17.81 -4.29 1.91
CA ILE A 80 17.38 -4.78 0.61
C ILE A 80 17.80 -6.25 0.55
N HIS A 81 16.82 -7.15 0.55
CA HIS A 81 17.05 -8.60 0.47
C HIS A 81 17.39 -9.03 -0.97
N PRO A 82 17.94 -10.25 -1.18
CA PRO A 82 18.39 -10.73 -2.50
C PRO A 82 17.33 -10.78 -3.62
N LYS A 83 16.04 -10.65 -3.32
CA LYS A 83 14.95 -10.50 -4.31
C LYS A 83 14.52 -9.04 -4.52
N ASP A 84 15.44 -8.10 -4.29
CA ASP A 84 15.22 -6.66 -4.29
C ASP A 84 14.06 -6.20 -3.38
N ARG A 85 13.77 -6.96 -2.31
CA ARG A 85 12.69 -6.61 -1.37
C ARG A 85 13.20 -5.71 -0.27
N VAL A 86 12.51 -4.59 -0.06
CA VAL A 86 12.81 -3.61 0.98
C VAL A 86 12.09 -3.99 2.26
N ASN A 87 12.83 -4.09 3.36
CA ASN A 87 12.27 -4.32 4.69
C ASN A 87 12.97 -3.45 5.73
N VAL A 88 12.33 -3.20 6.86
CA VAL A 88 13.00 -2.57 8.01
C VAL A 88 14.11 -3.47 8.53
N LYS A 89 15.22 -2.89 8.97
CA LYS A 89 16.35 -3.65 9.54
C LYS A 89 16.00 -4.27 10.89
N ASN A 90 15.11 -3.62 11.65
CA ASN A 90 14.69 -4.03 12.98
C ASN A 90 13.24 -3.60 13.22
N GLU A 91 12.46 -4.43 13.92
CA GLU A 91 11.06 -4.15 14.24
C GLU A 91 10.86 -2.85 15.05
N ILE A 92 11.84 -2.49 15.87
CA ILE A 92 11.83 -1.23 16.64
C ILE A 92 11.73 0.00 15.71
N VAL A 93 12.25 -0.09 14.48
CA VAL A 93 12.11 0.98 13.47
C VAL A 93 10.63 1.20 13.13
N ARG A 94 9.86 0.11 12.97
CA ARG A 94 8.41 0.17 12.75
C ARG A 94 7.71 0.75 13.96
N GLU A 95 8.05 0.29 15.17
CA GLU A 95 7.45 0.80 16.41
C GLU A 95 7.67 2.30 16.59
N ILE A 96 8.88 2.80 16.30
CA ILE A 96 9.20 4.23 16.42
C ILE A 96 8.38 5.07 15.43
N LEU A 97 8.25 4.62 14.18
CA LEU A 97 7.53 5.37 13.15
C LEU A 97 6.01 5.40 13.37
N LEU A 98 5.47 4.38 14.05
CA LEU A 98 4.05 4.33 14.44
C LEU A 98 3.76 5.08 15.75
N ASP A 99 4.79 5.35 16.57
CA ASP A 99 4.64 6.05 17.84
C ASP A 99 4.50 7.56 17.63
N ARG A 100 3.27 8.07 17.76
CA ARG A 100 2.95 9.50 17.67
C ARG A 100 3.67 10.38 18.70
N LYS A 101 4.19 9.79 19.79
CA LYS A 101 4.94 10.52 20.82
C LYS A 101 6.39 10.75 20.43
N VAL A 102 6.92 9.98 19.47
CA VAL A 102 8.28 10.20 18.99
C VAL A 102 8.28 11.34 17.99
N ASN A 103 9.05 12.38 18.30
CA ASN A 103 9.27 13.51 17.40
C ASN A 103 10.17 13.09 16.23
N SER A 104 9.59 12.38 15.25
CA SER A 104 10.18 12.13 13.94
C SER A 104 9.62 13.13 12.93
N GLU A 105 10.40 13.51 11.93
CA GLU A 105 9.92 14.42 10.87
C GLU A 105 8.91 13.76 9.91
N PHE A 106 8.74 12.45 10.00
CA PHE A 106 7.92 11.64 9.09
C PHE A 106 7.18 10.52 9.85
N PRO A 107 6.31 10.86 10.81
CA PRO A 107 5.50 9.87 11.52
C PRO A 107 4.55 9.18 10.54
N VAL A 108 4.29 7.89 10.77
CA VAL A 108 3.33 7.09 9.99
C VAL A 108 2.06 6.98 10.82
N ASP A 109 1.05 7.77 10.45
CA ASP A 109 -0.31 7.59 10.97
C ASP A 109 -0.93 6.36 10.29
N GLU A 110 -1.25 5.33 11.08
CA GLU A 110 -1.74 4.05 10.55
C GLU A 110 -3.05 4.21 9.76
N ALA A 111 -4.02 4.93 10.31
CA ALA A 111 -5.33 5.11 9.66
C ALA A 111 -5.21 5.90 8.36
N HIS A 112 -4.53 7.04 8.40
CA HIS A 112 -4.29 7.89 7.23
C HIS A 112 -3.39 7.20 6.20
N GLY A 113 -2.38 6.46 6.65
CA GLY A 113 -1.47 5.70 5.81
C GLY A 113 -2.17 4.55 5.09
N HIS A 114 -3.04 3.80 5.77
CA HIS A 114 -3.88 2.78 5.13
C HIS A 114 -4.85 3.40 4.13
N THR A 115 -5.48 4.54 4.43
CA THR A 115 -6.31 5.29 3.47
C THR A 115 -5.52 5.69 2.23
N ARG A 116 -4.33 6.27 2.42
CA ARG A 116 -3.42 6.69 1.34
C ARG A 116 -3.02 5.53 0.43
N ILE A 117 -2.65 4.40 1.02
CA ILE A 117 -2.34 3.17 0.26
C ILE A 117 -3.59 2.66 -0.46
N ALA A 118 -4.71 2.50 0.24
CA ALA A 118 -5.95 1.95 -0.33
C ALA A 118 -6.42 2.77 -1.54
N VAL A 119 -6.44 4.10 -1.43
CA VAL A 119 -6.81 4.99 -2.54
C VAL A 119 -5.84 4.86 -3.72
N THR A 120 -4.53 4.79 -3.45
CA THR A 120 -3.53 4.60 -4.51
C THR A 120 -3.74 3.28 -5.27
N LEU A 121 -3.97 2.18 -4.53
CA LEU A 121 -4.23 0.86 -5.13
C LEU A 121 -5.57 0.83 -5.88
N LEU A 122 -6.63 1.42 -5.32
CA LEU A 122 -7.94 1.52 -5.98
C LEU A 122 -7.85 2.33 -7.27
N ASN A 123 -7.07 3.42 -7.30
CA ASN A 123 -6.83 4.19 -8.52
C ASN A 123 -6.07 3.36 -9.56
N LEU A 124 -5.05 2.61 -9.16
CA LEU A 124 -4.31 1.72 -10.07
C LEU A 124 -5.23 0.63 -10.66
N LEU A 125 -6.06 0.00 -9.84
CA LEU A 125 -7.00 -1.05 -10.27
C LEU A 125 -8.20 -0.49 -11.05
N SER A 126 -8.55 0.77 -10.84
CA SER A 126 -9.63 1.45 -11.57
C SER A 126 -9.17 2.07 -12.88
N ASP A 127 -7.86 2.24 -13.06
CA ASP A 127 -7.30 2.64 -14.34
C ASP A 127 -7.41 1.48 -15.35
N SER A 128 -7.27 1.85 -16.60
CA SER A 128 -7.08 0.99 -17.76
C SER A 128 -5.87 0.05 -17.68
N THR A 129 -5.03 0.09 -16.64
CA THR A 129 -3.87 -0.80 -16.47
C THR A 129 -4.28 -2.28 -16.48
N LEU A 130 -5.31 -2.67 -15.73
CA LEU A 130 -5.81 -4.05 -15.76
C LEU A 130 -6.36 -4.45 -17.13
N ARG A 131 -7.02 -3.51 -17.83
CA ARG A 131 -7.55 -3.72 -19.19
C ARG A 131 -6.46 -3.88 -20.24
N ARG A 132 -5.29 -3.28 -19.99
CA ARG A 132 -4.12 -3.30 -20.88
C ARG A 132 -3.21 -4.50 -20.64
N LEU A 133 -3.37 -5.21 -19.52
CA LEU A 133 -2.57 -6.40 -19.26
C LEU A 133 -3.03 -7.55 -20.16
N PRO A 134 -2.11 -8.19 -20.91
CA PRO A 134 -2.48 -9.30 -21.77
C PRO A 134 -2.93 -10.48 -20.91
N MET A 135 -4.22 -10.81 -20.99
CA MET A 135 -4.75 -12.07 -20.42
C MET A 135 -4.27 -13.28 -21.23
N ASN A 136 -4.02 -13.10 -22.53
CA ASN A 136 -3.55 -14.12 -23.46
C ASN A 136 -2.35 -13.55 -24.24
N ALA A 137 -1.25 -14.29 -24.26
CA ALA A 137 0.03 -13.87 -24.81
C ALA A 137 -0.04 -13.59 -26.32
N SER A 138 -0.20 -12.33 -26.72
CA SER A 138 0.19 -11.76 -28.03
C SER A 138 -0.11 -10.26 -28.03
N VAL A 139 0.76 -9.43 -27.44
CA VAL A 139 0.65 -7.96 -27.56
C VAL A 139 2.03 -7.35 -27.75
N ASP A 140 2.06 -6.25 -28.49
CA ASP A 140 3.22 -5.46 -28.87
C ASP A 140 4.11 -5.08 -27.66
N PRO A 141 5.41 -5.44 -27.65
CA PRO A 141 6.36 -5.09 -26.60
C PRO A 141 6.43 -3.57 -26.32
N ALA A 142 6.20 -2.72 -27.33
CA ALA A 142 6.20 -1.27 -27.16
C ALA A 142 5.01 -0.77 -26.34
N PHE A 143 3.87 -1.47 -26.39
CA PHE A 143 2.68 -1.16 -25.60
C PHE A 143 2.87 -1.52 -24.13
N MET A 144 3.50 -2.68 -23.85
CA MET A 144 3.83 -3.13 -22.49
C MET A 144 4.82 -2.21 -21.77
N ALA A 145 5.80 -1.64 -22.50
CA ALA A 145 6.81 -0.76 -21.92
C ALA A 145 6.26 0.54 -21.28
N SER A 146 5.03 0.94 -21.62
CA SER A 146 4.38 2.14 -21.08
C SER A 146 3.62 1.91 -19.77
N CYS A 147 3.26 0.66 -19.47
CA CYS A 147 2.47 0.30 -18.30
C CYS A 147 3.38 -0.24 -17.19
N ASP A 148 3.68 0.59 -16.20
CA ASP A 148 4.30 0.12 -14.97
C ASP A 148 3.30 -0.77 -14.22
N SER A 149 3.42 -2.07 -14.46
CA SER A 149 2.57 -3.12 -13.89
C SER A 149 3.15 -3.74 -12.62
N SER A 150 4.31 -3.25 -12.16
CA SER A 150 5.07 -3.83 -11.05
C SER A 150 4.24 -3.93 -9.76
N LEU A 151 3.35 -2.96 -9.50
CA LEU A 151 2.49 -2.93 -8.31
C LEU A 151 1.15 -3.67 -8.48
N VAL A 152 0.78 -4.12 -9.68
CA VAL A 152 -0.57 -4.64 -9.96
C VAL A 152 -0.88 -5.90 -9.16
N ASP A 153 0.07 -6.84 -9.06
CA ASP A 153 -0.09 -8.07 -8.26
C ASP A 153 -0.35 -7.75 -6.78
N TYR A 154 0.44 -6.82 -6.23
CA TYR A 154 0.25 -6.35 -4.86
C TYR A 154 -1.12 -5.68 -4.70
N ALA A 155 -1.49 -4.81 -5.62
CA ALA A 155 -2.77 -4.10 -5.60
C ALA A 155 -3.94 -5.08 -5.64
N ALA A 156 -3.94 -6.00 -6.61
CA ALA A 156 -5.00 -6.99 -6.80
C ALA A 156 -5.19 -7.90 -5.58
N THR A 157 -4.10 -8.16 -4.84
CA THR A 157 -4.11 -9.05 -3.67
C THR A 157 -4.49 -8.32 -2.37
N PHE A 158 -3.97 -7.12 -2.14
CA PHE A 158 -3.97 -6.50 -0.80
C PHE A 158 -4.84 -5.24 -0.67
N PHE A 159 -5.43 -4.68 -1.74
CA PHE A 159 -6.19 -3.43 -1.65
C PHE A 159 -7.32 -3.50 -0.60
N ALA A 160 -8.10 -4.60 -0.59
CA ALA A 160 -9.22 -4.76 0.32
C ALA A 160 -8.78 -4.94 1.78
N GLU A 161 -7.57 -5.46 2.02
CA GLU A 161 -6.98 -5.47 3.35
C GLU A 161 -6.68 -4.05 3.83
N HIS A 162 -6.05 -3.21 3.01
CA HIS A 162 -5.86 -1.80 3.37
C HIS A 162 -7.19 -1.06 3.59
N VAL A 163 -8.20 -1.29 2.76
CA VAL A 163 -9.56 -0.75 2.95
C VAL A 163 -10.14 -1.13 4.31
N SER A 164 -9.91 -2.35 4.80
CA SER A 164 -10.43 -2.79 6.10
C SER A 164 -9.86 -2.03 7.30
N TYR A 165 -8.67 -1.44 7.16
CA TYR A 165 -8.03 -0.59 8.17
C TYR A 165 -8.41 0.89 8.06
N CYS A 166 -9.04 1.30 6.95
CA CYS A 166 -9.43 2.69 6.75
C CYS A 166 -10.54 3.11 7.74
N PRO A 167 -10.57 4.38 8.17
CA PRO A 167 -11.73 4.93 8.85
C PRO A 167 -12.98 4.84 7.96
N ALA A 168 -14.12 4.51 8.57
CA ALA A 168 -15.36 4.31 7.84
C ALA A 168 -15.91 5.62 7.24
N ALA A 169 -15.54 6.77 7.81
CA ALA A 169 -15.92 8.10 7.34
C ALA A 169 -15.12 8.58 6.12
N GLU A 170 -14.10 7.85 5.66
CA GLU A 170 -13.26 8.26 4.52
C GLU A 170 -13.98 8.12 3.18
N ASP A 171 -14.53 9.23 2.68
CA ASP A 171 -15.23 9.27 1.39
C ASP A 171 -14.32 8.93 0.20
N SER A 172 -13.02 9.22 0.30
CA SER A 172 -12.05 8.93 -0.75
C SER A 172 -11.96 7.43 -1.05
N VAL A 173 -12.03 6.60 0.00
CA VAL A 173 -12.02 5.14 -0.10
C VAL A 173 -13.32 4.63 -0.71
N MET A 174 -14.47 5.12 -0.24
CA MET A 174 -15.77 4.71 -0.79
C MET A 174 -15.90 5.09 -2.28
N LYS A 175 -15.49 6.31 -2.66
CA LYS A 175 -15.47 6.74 -4.08
C LYS A 175 -14.59 5.82 -4.93
N GLY A 176 -13.40 5.47 -4.44
CA GLY A 176 -12.50 4.53 -5.12
C GLY A 176 -13.11 3.13 -5.28
N LEU A 177 -13.79 2.63 -4.26
CA LEU A 177 -14.50 1.34 -4.32
C LEU A 177 -15.62 1.36 -5.37
N CYS A 178 -16.45 2.39 -5.39
CA CYS A 178 -17.51 2.50 -6.39
C CYS A 178 -16.96 2.56 -7.82
N ALA A 179 -15.88 3.32 -8.05
CA ALA A 179 -15.23 3.38 -9.35
C ALA A 179 -14.66 2.02 -9.78
N PHE A 180 -14.00 1.31 -8.85
CA PHE A 180 -13.46 -0.03 -9.08
C PHE A 180 -14.57 -1.04 -9.39
N LEU A 181 -15.61 -1.11 -8.55
CA LEU A 181 -16.72 -2.05 -8.67
C LEU A 181 -17.58 -1.79 -9.90
N GLY A 182 -17.73 -0.53 -10.31
CA GLY A 182 -18.55 -0.16 -11.46
C GLY A 182 -17.97 -0.60 -12.80
N PHE A 183 -16.64 -0.56 -12.97
CA PHE A 183 -16.03 -0.69 -14.29
C PHE A 183 -14.88 -1.70 -14.39
N ASN A 184 -14.18 -2.02 -13.29
CA ASN A 184 -12.92 -2.76 -13.36
C ASN A 184 -12.93 -4.08 -12.59
N VAL A 185 -13.94 -4.34 -11.77
CA VAL A 185 -14.01 -5.57 -10.96
C VAL A 185 -14.05 -6.85 -11.80
N TYR A 186 -14.62 -6.81 -13.00
CA TYR A 186 -14.60 -7.95 -13.91
C TYR A 186 -13.17 -8.30 -14.34
N PHE A 187 -12.41 -7.32 -14.84
CA PHE A 187 -11.02 -7.50 -15.26
C PHE A 187 -10.12 -7.92 -14.09
N TRP A 188 -10.35 -7.37 -12.89
CA TRP A 188 -9.65 -7.79 -11.69
C TRP A 188 -9.94 -9.26 -11.33
N ARG A 189 -11.19 -9.71 -11.43
CA ARG A 189 -11.53 -11.13 -11.17
C ARG A 189 -10.85 -12.06 -12.15
N GLU A 190 -10.88 -11.74 -13.45
CA GLU A 190 -10.15 -12.52 -14.47
C GLU A 190 -8.66 -12.56 -14.16
N TYR A 191 -8.07 -11.43 -13.72
CA TYR A 191 -6.64 -11.34 -13.40
C TYR A 191 -6.28 -12.24 -12.23
N VAL A 192 -7.07 -12.18 -11.16
CA VAL A 192 -6.88 -13.01 -9.95
C VAL A 192 -7.12 -14.49 -10.24
N ALA A 193 -8.12 -14.83 -11.05
CA ALA A 193 -8.41 -16.21 -11.44
C ALA A 193 -7.29 -16.81 -12.30
N ASN A 194 -6.77 -16.06 -13.28
CA ASN A 194 -5.66 -16.51 -14.12
C ASN A 194 -4.36 -16.70 -13.34
N ASN A 195 -4.18 -15.98 -12.23
CA ASN A 195 -3.06 -16.16 -11.32
C ASN A 195 -3.29 -17.28 -10.28
N GLY A 196 -4.39 -18.03 -10.38
CA GLY A 196 -4.70 -19.16 -9.51
C GLY A 196 -5.04 -18.80 -8.07
N ASN A 197 -5.47 -17.56 -7.81
CA ASN A 197 -5.67 -17.03 -6.45
C ASN A 197 -7.13 -16.74 -6.14
N GLU A 198 -8.03 -17.69 -6.41
CA GLU A 198 -9.48 -17.52 -6.25
C GLU A 198 -9.89 -17.12 -4.82
N GLY A 199 -9.14 -17.57 -3.81
CA GLY A 199 -9.37 -17.21 -2.41
C GLY A 199 -9.31 -15.70 -2.13
N VAL A 200 -8.57 -14.93 -2.95
CA VAL A 200 -8.54 -13.46 -2.85
C VAL A 200 -9.90 -12.84 -3.14
N ILE A 201 -10.73 -13.43 -4.02
CA ILE A 201 -12.05 -12.91 -4.34
C ILE A 201 -12.97 -12.99 -3.13
N THR A 202 -13.03 -14.18 -2.51
CA THR A 202 -13.84 -14.41 -1.30
C THR A 202 -13.34 -13.55 -0.13
N GLN A 203 -12.02 -13.47 0.08
CA GLN A 203 -11.44 -12.64 1.13
C GLN A 203 -11.73 -11.15 0.93
N THR A 204 -11.67 -10.68 -0.32
CA THR A 204 -12.03 -9.31 -0.70
C THR A 204 -13.48 -9.03 -0.36
N ALA A 205 -14.41 -9.91 -0.76
CA ALA A 205 -15.83 -9.77 -0.45
C ALA A 205 -16.09 -9.66 1.05
N HIS A 206 -15.47 -10.51 1.87
CA HIS A 206 -15.60 -10.42 3.33
C HIS A 206 -15.10 -9.09 3.89
N ARG A 207 -13.94 -8.62 3.46
CA ARG A 207 -13.35 -7.35 3.92
C ARG A 207 -14.18 -6.15 3.52
N LEU A 208 -14.67 -6.11 2.28
CA LEU A 208 -15.51 -5.03 1.77
C LEU A 208 -16.89 -5.03 2.46
N ARG A 209 -17.47 -6.19 2.72
CA ARG A 209 -18.72 -6.31 3.49
C ARG A 209 -18.56 -5.75 4.90
N HIS A 210 -17.46 -6.09 5.58
CA HIS A 210 -17.16 -5.56 6.91
C HIS A 210 -16.94 -4.03 6.89
N TYR A 211 -16.21 -3.50 5.92
CA TYR A 211 -16.03 -2.06 5.76
C TYR A 211 -17.36 -1.34 5.51
N ALA A 212 -18.21 -1.87 4.61
CA ALA A 212 -19.52 -1.30 4.31
C ALA A 212 -20.49 -1.35 5.51
N ALA A 213 -20.40 -2.37 6.36
CA ALA A 213 -21.16 -2.44 7.60
C ALA A 213 -20.74 -1.33 8.57
N ARG A 214 -19.43 -1.17 8.83
CA ARG A 214 -18.89 -0.07 9.65
C ARG A 214 -19.28 1.30 9.12
N ARG A 215 -19.29 1.50 7.80
CA ARG A 215 -19.70 2.77 7.20
C ARG A 215 -21.20 3.03 7.35
N ALA A 216 -22.05 2.01 7.28
CA ALA A 216 -23.48 2.17 7.52
C ALA A 216 -23.80 2.63 8.94
N GLU A 217 -22.97 2.29 9.92
CA GLU A 217 -23.11 2.76 11.31
C GLU A 217 -22.75 4.25 11.45
N VAL A 218 -21.75 4.71 10.70
CA VAL A 218 -21.23 6.09 10.78
C VAL A 218 -21.97 7.05 9.86
N ILE A 219 -22.33 6.61 8.65
CA ILE A 219 -23.00 7.39 7.60
C ILE A 219 -24.14 6.55 7.00
N PRO A 220 -25.29 6.41 7.69
CA PRO A 220 -26.40 5.55 7.25
C PRO A 220 -27.03 5.97 5.92
N THR A 221 -26.90 7.25 5.56
CA THR A 221 -27.50 7.85 4.34
C THR A 221 -26.60 7.73 3.11
N ASP A 222 -25.48 7.02 3.18
CA ASP A 222 -24.63 6.83 2.01
C ASP A 222 -25.15 5.69 1.13
N ASP A 223 -25.83 6.05 0.04
CA ASP A 223 -26.37 5.11 -0.95
C ASP A 223 -25.30 4.20 -1.58
N SER A 224 -24.03 4.63 -1.59
CA SER A 224 -22.90 3.86 -2.11
C SER A 224 -22.65 2.57 -1.34
N ILE A 225 -23.12 2.50 -0.08
CA ILE A 225 -23.04 1.29 0.75
C ILE A 225 -23.73 0.11 0.06
N CYS A 226 -24.84 0.35 -0.65
CA CYS A 226 -25.60 -0.70 -1.32
C CYS A 226 -24.74 -1.37 -2.41
N ILE A 227 -24.04 -0.58 -3.22
CA ILE A 227 -23.16 -1.06 -4.31
C ILE A 227 -22.13 -2.06 -3.77
N VAL A 228 -21.44 -1.69 -2.68
CA VAL A 228 -20.39 -2.54 -2.08
C VAL A 228 -21.00 -3.80 -1.45
N LYS A 229 -22.12 -3.68 -0.73
CA LYS A 229 -22.78 -4.83 -0.08
C LYS A 229 -23.34 -5.82 -1.09
N GLU A 230 -24.02 -5.34 -2.13
CA GLU A 230 -24.58 -6.20 -3.19
C GLU A 230 -23.49 -6.98 -3.91
N TRP A 231 -22.39 -6.33 -4.28
CA TRP A 231 -21.28 -7.02 -4.92
C TRP A 231 -20.67 -8.08 -4.00
N ALA A 232 -20.38 -7.72 -2.75
CA ALA A 232 -19.75 -8.62 -1.79
C ALA A 232 -20.62 -9.84 -1.47
N ASN A 233 -21.93 -9.65 -1.31
CA ASN A 233 -22.86 -10.76 -1.01
C ASN A 233 -22.93 -11.77 -2.16
N LYS A 234 -22.80 -11.34 -3.41
CA LYS A 234 -22.78 -12.22 -4.59
C LYS A 234 -21.55 -13.13 -4.68
N GLN A 235 -20.47 -12.85 -3.93
CA GLN A 235 -19.24 -13.65 -3.99
C GLN A 235 -19.15 -14.76 -2.92
N VAL A 236 -20.06 -14.75 -1.94
CA VAL A 236 -20.03 -15.65 -0.77
C VAL A 236 -21.33 -16.47 -0.66
N ALA A 237 -22.20 -16.36 -1.67
CA ALA A 237 -23.41 -17.16 -1.82
C ALA A 237 -23.09 -18.38 -2.70
#